data_AF-A0A0X3VJA6-F1
#
_entry.id   AF-A0A0X3VJA6-F1
#
_cell.length_a   1.000
_cell.length_b   1.000
_cell.length_c   1.000
_cell.angle_alpha   90.00
_cell.angle_beta   90.00
_cell.angle_gamma   90.00
#
_symmetry.space_group_name_H-M   'P 1'
#
loop_
_entity.id
_entity.type
_entity.pdbx_description
1 polymer ?
#
loop_
_entity_poly.entity_id
_entity_poly.type
_entity_poly.pdbx_seq_one_letter_code
_entity_poly.pdbx_strand_id
1 'polypeptide(L)'
;MEFSDAPLASYVSANTPESDFQRKAARWAMIRDRVAAQQMLLDSLKQEMIEDLREFGVRDEKGSYALDLGRSYEVGGKSFTGLKYQRSVTREVDEDAASRIGKEKSVYDRLFPPRPVFDAQEVYVLFQEGLLTEEEVDQVFPEKTVWSFVRVGGK
;
A
#
# COMPACT_ATOMS: atom_id res chain seq x y z
N MET A 1 -21.53 -47.10 -43.81
CA MET A 1 -21.10 -45.77 -43.34
C MET A 1 -22.36 -44.99 -43.07
N GLU A 2 -22.69 -44.76 -41.80
CA GLU A 2 -23.48 -43.60 -41.38
C GLU A 2 -23.26 -43.42 -39.87
N PHE A 3 -22.95 -42.18 -39.51
CA PHE A 3 -22.34 -41.79 -38.25
C PHE A 3 -23.38 -41.79 -37.12
N SER A 4 -23.03 -42.42 -36.00
CA SER A 4 -23.82 -42.41 -34.77
C SER A 4 -23.99 -40.98 -34.26
N ASP A 5 -25.23 -40.48 -34.30
CA ASP A 5 -25.69 -39.33 -33.51
C ASP A 5 -25.59 -39.67 -32.02
N ALA A 6 -24.43 -39.39 -31.43
CA ALA A 6 -24.32 -39.23 -29.98
C ALA A 6 -24.37 -37.72 -29.69
N PRO A 7 -25.40 -37.21 -29.00
CA PRO A 7 -25.43 -35.82 -28.60
C PRO A 7 -24.26 -35.55 -27.64
N LEU A 8 -23.54 -34.46 -27.95
CA LEU A 8 -22.44 -33.88 -27.21
C LEU A 8 -22.69 -33.98 -25.70
N ALA A 9 -22.00 -34.90 -25.04
CA ALA A 9 -21.85 -34.87 -23.60
C ALA A 9 -21.25 -33.50 -23.27
N SER A 10 -22.04 -32.67 -22.59
CA SER A 10 -21.59 -31.41 -22.02
C SER A 10 -20.38 -31.71 -21.13
N TYR A 11 -19.16 -31.39 -21.60
CA TYR A 11 -17.94 -31.41 -20.78
C TYR A 11 -17.93 -30.26 -19.75
N VAL A 12 -19.10 -29.83 -19.27
CA VAL A 12 -19.24 -28.95 -18.12
C VAL A 12 -19.18 -29.82 -16.88
N SER A 13 -17.98 -30.28 -16.51
CA SER A 13 -17.58 -30.68 -15.15
C SER A 13 -16.45 -31.73 -15.20
N ALA A 14 -15.30 -31.36 -15.76
CA ALA A 14 -14.08 -32.08 -15.42
C ALA A 14 -13.38 -31.27 -14.32
N ASN A 15 -13.27 -31.83 -13.12
CA ASN A 15 -12.44 -31.32 -12.02
C ASN A 15 -10.95 -31.45 -12.39
N THR A 16 -10.53 -30.71 -13.42
CA THR A 16 -9.12 -30.58 -13.77
C THR A 16 -8.51 -29.45 -12.94
N PRO A 17 -7.22 -29.53 -12.57
CA PRO A 17 -6.51 -28.45 -11.88
C PRO A 17 -6.62 -27.10 -12.59
N GLU A 18 -6.68 -27.11 -13.93
CA GLU A 18 -6.88 -25.93 -14.76
C GLU A 18 -8.26 -25.29 -14.56
N SER A 19 -9.32 -26.10 -14.52
CA SER A 19 -10.69 -25.61 -14.24
C SER A 19 -10.83 -25.05 -12.82
N ASP A 20 -10.13 -25.64 -11.84
CA ASP A 20 -10.09 -25.16 -10.46
C ASP A 20 -9.36 -23.82 -10.35
N PHE A 21 -8.22 -23.69 -11.04
CA PHE A 21 -7.48 -22.44 -11.08
C PHE A 21 -8.30 -21.32 -11.74
N GLN A 22 -8.96 -21.60 -12.86
CA GLN A 22 -9.84 -20.64 -13.52
C GLN A 22 -10.97 -20.16 -12.59
N ARG A 23 -11.61 -21.07 -11.84
CA ARG A 23 -12.61 -20.71 -10.82
C ARG A 23 -12.02 -19.84 -9.70
N LYS A 24 -10.82 -20.16 -9.22
CA LYS A 24 -10.11 -19.36 -8.20
C LYS A 24 -9.74 -17.98 -8.73
N ALA A 25 -9.23 -17.87 -9.96
CA ALA A 25 -8.87 -16.61 -10.61
C ALA A 25 -10.10 -15.72 -10.83
N ALA A 26 -11.22 -16.28 -11.31
CA ALA A 26 -12.48 -15.57 -11.45
C ALA A 26 -12.98 -15.06 -10.09
N ARG A 27 -12.97 -15.92 -9.05
CA ARG A 27 -13.35 -15.53 -7.69
C ARG A 27 -12.45 -14.43 -7.12
N TRP A 28 -11.14 -14.53 -7.33
CA TRP A 28 -10.18 -13.50 -6.92
C TRP A 28 -10.50 -12.16 -7.58
N ALA A 29 -10.73 -12.15 -8.91
CA ALA A 29 -11.07 -10.94 -9.64
C ALA A 29 -12.36 -10.31 -9.11
N MET A 30 -13.41 -11.11 -8.89
CA MET A 30 -14.67 -10.63 -8.30
C MET A 30 -14.49 -10.05 -6.90
N ILE A 31 -13.70 -10.69 -6.03
CA ILE A 31 -13.43 -10.18 -4.69
C ILE A 31 -12.65 -8.87 -4.77
N ARG A 32 -11.63 -8.79 -5.63
CA ARG A 32 -10.84 -7.57 -5.83
C ARG A 32 -11.73 -6.40 -6.27
N ASP A 33 -12.65 -6.61 -7.21
CA ASP A 33 -13.56 -5.56 -7.66
C ASP A 33 -14.54 -5.13 -6.56
N ARG A 34 -15.04 -6.09 -5.75
CA ARG A 34 -15.87 -5.77 -4.58
C ARG A 34 -15.13 -4.94 -3.55
N VAL A 35 -13.88 -5.29 -3.23
CA VAL A 35 -13.04 -4.52 -2.30
C VAL A 35 -12.80 -3.11 -2.83
N ALA A 36 -12.50 -2.96 -4.12
CA ALA A 36 -12.33 -1.65 -4.74
C ALA A 36 -13.61 -0.81 -4.65
N ALA A 37 -14.78 -1.38 -4.98
CA ALA A 37 -16.06 -0.68 -4.88
C ALA A 37 -16.42 -0.31 -3.42
N GLN A 38 -16.19 -1.22 -2.46
CA GLN A 38 -16.41 -0.95 -1.04
C GLN A 38 -15.47 0.13 -0.51
N GLN A 39 -14.23 0.17 -0.99
CA GLN A 39 -13.28 1.22 -0.63
C GLN A 39 -13.75 2.59 -1.13
N MET A 40 -14.25 2.68 -2.37
CA MET A 40 -14.81 3.91 -2.92
C MET A 40 -16.03 4.40 -2.11
N LEU A 41 -16.93 3.49 -1.74
CA LEU A 41 -18.08 3.82 -0.89
C LEU A 41 -17.66 4.32 0.49
N LEU A 42 -16.70 3.64 1.13
CA LEU A 42 -16.16 4.03 2.42
C LEU A 42 -15.52 5.43 2.36
N ASP A 43 -14.78 5.73 1.30
CA ASP A 43 -14.11 7.02 1.15
C ASP A 43 -15.11 8.16 0.87
N SER A 44 -16.18 7.90 0.11
CA SER A 44 -17.29 8.86 -0.04
C SER A 44 -17.95 9.16 1.31
N LEU A 45 -18.33 8.11 2.06
CA LEU A 45 -18.96 8.25 3.36
C LEU A 45 -18.07 9.01 4.36
N LYS A 46 -16.75 8.77 4.34
CA LYS A 46 -15.82 9.53 5.17
C LYS A 46 -15.84 11.02 4.85
N GLN A 47 -15.94 11.42 3.58
CA GLN A 47 -16.01 12.85 3.24
C GLN A 47 -17.27 13.48 3.79
N GLU A 48 -18.42 12.82 3.63
CA GLU A 48 -19.70 13.27 4.22
C GLU A 48 -19.58 13.41 5.75
N MET A 49 -19.07 12.38 6.42
CA MET A 49 -18.88 12.39 7.87
C MET A 49 -17.87 13.44 8.36
N ILE A 50 -16.89 13.83 7.55
CA ILE A 50 -15.95 14.90 7.91
C ILE A 50 -16.67 16.24 7.97
N GLU A 51 -17.58 16.52 7.04
CA GLU A 51 -18.37 17.75 7.07
C GLU A 51 -19.33 17.75 8.27
N ASP A 52 -20.01 16.62 8.54
CA ASP A 52 -20.83 16.48 9.75
C ASP A 52 -20.01 16.69 11.04
N LEU A 53 -18.80 16.14 11.11
CA LEU A 53 -17.90 16.32 12.26
C LEU A 53 -17.44 17.76 12.44
N ARG A 54 -17.33 18.54 11.36
CA ARG A 54 -16.99 19.97 11.42
C ARG A 54 -18.19 20.82 11.84
N GLU A 55 -19.39 20.43 11.44
CA GLU A 55 -20.63 21.14 11.76
C GLU A 55 -21.11 20.86 13.18
N PHE A 56 -21.17 19.59 13.58
CA PHE A 56 -21.78 19.15 14.84
C PHE A 56 -20.76 18.73 15.90
N GLY A 57 -19.52 18.46 15.51
CA GLY A 57 -18.47 18.01 16.43
C GLY A 57 -17.82 19.14 17.21
N VAL A 58 -17.18 18.77 18.32
CA VAL A 58 -16.38 19.68 19.14
C VAL A 58 -14.94 19.68 18.66
N ARG A 59 -14.43 20.86 18.32
CA ARG A 59 -13.03 21.05 17.92
C ARG A 59 -12.12 21.14 19.14
N ASP A 60 -11.05 20.35 19.16
CA ASP A 60 -10.00 20.43 20.20
C ASP A 60 -8.94 21.50 19.90
N GLU A 61 -8.11 21.81 20.90
CA GLU A 61 -7.02 22.80 20.79
C GLU A 61 -5.98 22.44 19.71
N LYS A 62 -5.87 21.15 19.36
CA LYS A 62 -4.96 20.65 18.33
C LYS A 62 -5.56 20.70 16.92
N GLY A 63 -6.85 21.06 16.83
CA GLY A 63 -7.61 21.18 15.60
C GLY A 63 -8.25 19.89 15.09
N SER A 64 -8.37 18.86 15.94
CA SER A 64 -9.18 17.67 15.65
C SER A 64 -10.64 17.91 16.00
N TYR A 65 -11.55 17.12 15.42
CA TYR A 65 -12.99 17.16 15.71
C TYR A 65 -13.44 15.85 16.35
N ALA A 66 -14.30 15.90 17.35
CA ALA A 66 -14.90 14.73 17.98
C ALA A 66 -16.42 14.91 18.13
N LEU A 67 -17.17 13.84 17.88
CA LEU A 67 -18.62 13.80 18.05
C LEU A 67 -19.01 12.55 18.84
N ASP A 68 -19.73 12.76 19.94
CA ASP A 68 -20.41 11.70 20.69
C ASP A 68 -21.76 11.42 20.03
N LEU A 69 -22.09 10.14 19.83
CA LEU A 69 -23.32 9.71 19.16
C LEU A 69 -24.49 9.52 20.13
N GLY A 70 -24.29 9.73 21.44
CA GLY A 70 -25.31 9.63 22.48
C GLY A 70 -25.78 8.21 22.79
N ARG A 71 -25.35 7.22 22.01
CA ARG A 71 -25.61 5.79 22.20
C ARG A 71 -24.46 4.94 21.68
N SER A 72 -24.32 3.74 22.22
CA SER A 72 -23.36 2.76 21.74
C SER A 72 -23.88 2.05 20.48
N TYR A 73 -23.01 1.89 19.50
CA TYR A 73 -23.23 1.09 18.29
C TYR A 73 -22.31 -0.13 18.32
N GLU A 74 -22.81 -1.29 17.91
CA GLU A 74 -22.04 -2.52 17.82
C GLU A 74 -21.91 -2.98 16.36
N VAL A 75 -20.67 -3.11 15.90
CA VAL A 75 -20.36 -3.56 14.53
C VAL A 75 -19.17 -4.52 14.59
N GLY A 76 -19.33 -5.74 14.08
CA GLY A 76 -18.26 -6.74 14.02
C GLY A 76 -17.70 -7.14 15.38
N GLY A 77 -18.55 -7.20 16.41
CA GLY A 77 -18.16 -7.54 17.79
C GLY A 77 -17.40 -6.42 18.52
N LYS A 78 -17.38 -5.20 17.98
CA LYS A 78 -16.79 -4.02 18.62
C LYS A 78 -17.85 -2.95 18.82
N SER A 79 -17.87 -2.37 20.01
CA SER A 79 -18.74 -1.25 20.35
C SER A 79 -18.01 0.09 20.26
N PHE A 80 -18.70 1.13 19.80
CA PHE A 80 -18.21 2.51 19.85
C PHE A 80 -19.35 3.49 20.15
N THR A 81 -19.05 4.58 20.85
CA THR A 81 -20.03 5.62 21.25
C THR A 81 -19.80 6.96 20.56
N GLY A 82 -18.71 7.11 19.83
CA GLY A 82 -18.31 8.37 19.23
C GLY A 82 -17.26 8.19 18.14
N LEU A 83 -17.00 9.27 17.41
CA LEU A 83 -16.04 9.32 16.32
C LEU A 83 -15.13 10.55 16.47
N LYS A 84 -13.87 10.39 16.06
CA LYS A 84 -12.88 11.47 16.07
C LYS A 84 -12.21 11.59 14.70
N TYR A 85 -12.30 12.78 14.11
CA TYR A 85 -11.47 13.17 12.97
C TYR A 85 -10.21 13.86 13.50
N GLN A 86 -9.11 13.09 13.55
CA GLN A 86 -7.85 13.52 14.13
C GLN A 86 -7.02 14.35 13.14
N ARG A 87 -6.57 15.53 13.58
CA ARG A 87 -5.55 16.27 12.87
C ARG A 87 -4.17 15.70 13.22
N SER A 88 -3.46 15.24 12.19
CA SER A 88 -2.05 14.87 12.28
C SER A 88 -1.22 15.87 11.50
N VAL A 89 -0.17 16.41 12.12
CA VAL A 89 0.81 17.27 11.45
C VAL A 89 2.14 16.55 11.46
N THR A 90 2.59 16.12 10.30
CA THR A 90 3.96 15.65 10.11
C THR A 90 4.82 16.87 9.85
N ARG A 91 5.86 17.06 10.67
CA ARG A 91 6.89 18.06 10.39
C ARG A 91 8.00 17.36 9.63
N GLU A 92 8.06 17.61 8.33
CA GLU A 92 9.22 17.19 7.53
C GLU A 92 10.35 18.20 7.72
N VAL A 93 11.58 17.71 7.70
CA VAL A 93 12.76 18.57 7.75
C VAL A 93 12.89 19.23 6.39
N ASP A 94 12.88 20.56 6.37
CA ASP A 94 13.28 21.34 5.21
C ASP A 94 14.81 21.40 5.19
N GLU A 95 15.43 20.48 4.45
CA GLU A 95 16.89 20.36 4.37
C GLU A 95 17.53 21.61 3.75
N ASP A 96 16.85 22.31 2.85
CA ASP A 96 17.33 23.55 2.24
C ASP A 96 17.36 24.69 3.26
N ALA A 97 16.28 24.84 4.04
CA ALA A 97 16.24 25.80 5.14
C ALA A 97 17.26 25.45 6.23
N ALA A 98 17.40 24.17 6.59
CA ALA A 98 18.38 23.71 7.57
C ALA A 98 19.83 23.94 7.09
N SER A 99 20.11 23.70 5.81
CA SER A 99 21.41 23.95 5.16
C SER A 99 21.76 25.43 5.17
N ARG A 100 20.80 26.29 4.77
CA ARG A 100 20.97 27.74 4.79
C ARG A 100 21.22 28.28 6.19
N ILE A 101 20.36 27.93 7.16
CA ILE A 101 20.51 28.37 8.55
C ILE A 101 21.79 27.81 9.17
N GLY A 102 22.14 26.57 8.85
CA GLY A 102 23.38 25.92 9.30
C GLY A 102 24.62 26.67 8.83
N LYS A 103 24.64 27.10 7.56
CA LYS A 103 25.73 27.92 7.00
C LYS A 103 25.77 29.32 7.62
N GLU A 104 24.61 30.00 7.71
CA GLU A 104 24.49 31.34 8.31
C GLU A 104 24.94 31.38 9.78
N LYS A 105 24.66 30.33 10.55
CA LYS A 105 25.00 30.23 11.98
C LYS A 105 26.29 29.46 12.27
N SER A 106 27.03 29.06 11.25
CA SER A 106 28.26 28.25 11.38
C SER A 106 28.08 26.97 12.21
N VAL A 107 26.89 26.35 12.13
CA VAL A 107 26.56 25.05 12.77
C VAL A 107 26.28 23.96 11.74
N TYR A 108 26.60 24.21 10.47
CA TYR A 108 26.31 23.31 9.35
C TYR A 108 26.81 21.89 9.61
N ASP A 109 28.07 21.71 9.99
CA ASP A 109 28.68 20.38 10.20
C ASP A 109 28.04 19.62 11.38
N ARG A 110 27.38 20.33 12.29
CA ARG A 110 26.61 19.71 13.39
C ARG A 110 25.22 19.27 12.94
N LEU A 111 24.62 19.96 11.97
CA LEU A 111 23.31 19.60 11.39
C LEU A 111 23.45 18.53 10.31
N PHE A 112 24.55 18.55 9.56
CA PHE A 112 24.88 17.63 8.46
C PHE A 112 26.23 16.95 8.73
N PRO A 113 26.31 16.06 9.74
CA PRO A 113 27.55 15.35 10.02
C PRO A 113 27.93 14.49 8.80
N PRO A 114 29.22 14.43 8.42
CA PRO A 114 29.67 13.54 7.37
C PRO A 114 29.37 12.10 7.78
N ARG A 115 28.55 11.42 6.99
CA ARG A 115 28.26 10.00 7.16
C ARG A 115 28.92 9.23 6.03
N PRO A 116 29.48 8.05 6.29
CA PRO A 116 29.84 7.14 5.21
C PRO A 116 28.57 6.81 4.43
N VAL A 117 28.49 7.32 3.20
CA VAL A 117 27.41 7.00 2.27
C VAL A 117 27.87 5.77 1.51
N PHE A 118 27.05 4.72 1.54
CA PHE A 118 27.27 3.56 0.69
C PHE A 118 27.13 3.99 -0.77
N ASP A 119 28.22 3.87 -1.53
CA ASP A 119 28.24 4.17 -2.96
C ASP A 119 28.00 2.86 -3.74
N ALA A 120 26.80 2.74 -4.30
CA ALA A 120 26.44 1.57 -5.08
C ALA A 120 27.23 1.45 -6.40
N GLN A 121 27.70 2.57 -6.97
CA GLN A 121 28.50 2.56 -8.20
C GLN A 121 29.92 2.08 -7.93
N GLU A 122 30.48 2.49 -6.79
CA GLU A 122 31.83 2.09 -6.37
C GLU A 122 31.95 0.56 -6.21
N VAL A 123 30.89 -0.11 -5.75
CA VAL A 123 30.87 -1.59 -5.66
C VAL A 123 31.11 -2.25 -7.02
N TYR A 124 30.57 -1.69 -8.10
CA TYR A 124 30.81 -2.22 -9.45
C TYR A 124 32.23 -1.93 -9.96
N VAL A 125 32.80 -0.78 -9.61
CA VAL A 125 34.20 -0.46 -9.92
C VAL A 125 35.12 -1.46 -9.23
N LEU A 126 34.92 -1.68 -7.92
CA LEU A 126 35.70 -2.64 -7.14
C LEU A 126 35.56 -4.08 -7.64
N PHE A 127 34.39 -4.45 -8.16
CA PHE A 127 34.20 -5.74 -8.84
C PHE A 127 35.00 -5.83 -10.15
N GLN A 128 34.99 -4.80 -11.00
CA GLN A 128 35.78 -4.76 -12.24
C GLN A 128 37.29 -4.78 -11.99
N GLU A 129 37.73 -4.17 -10.89
CA GLU A 129 39.12 -4.20 -10.42
C GLU A 129 39.51 -5.54 -9.78
N GLY A 130 38.56 -6.45 -9.58
CA GLY A 130 38.77 -7.77 -8.97
C GLY A 130 38.98 -7.72 -7.46
N LEU A 131 38.61 -6.61 -6.81
CA LEU A 131 38.68 -6.43 -5.36
C LEU A 131 37.44 -6.96 -4.63
N LEU A 132 36.33 -7.16 -5.36
CA LEU A 132 35.14 -7.85 -4.89
C LEU A 132 34.86 -9.05 -5.80
N THR A 133 34.36 -10.14 -5.23
CA THR A 133 33.84 -11.28 -6.00
C THR A 133 32.37 -11.07 -6.37
N GLU A 134 31.87 -11.86 -7.32
CA GLU A 134 30.46 -11.82 -7.74
C GLU A 134 29.53 -12.14 -6.55
N GLU A 135 29.90 -13.13 -5.74
CA GLU A 135 29.16 -13.51 -4.53
C GLU A 135 29.12 -12.43 -3.46
N GLU A 136 30.15 -11.58 -3.38
CA GLU A 136 30.20 -10.45 -2.45
C GLU A 136 29.32 -9.30 -2.94
N VAL A 137 29.29 -9.05 -4.26
CA VAL A 137 28.37 -8.06 -4.86
C VAL A 137 26.91 -8.48 -4.67
N ASP A 138 26.59 -9.75 -4.86
CA ASP A 138 25.23 -10.29 -4.67
C ASP A 138 24.75 -10.17 -3.21
N GLN A 139 25.66 -10.32 -2.25
CA GLN A 139 25.34 -10.12 -0.83
C GLN A 139 25.04 -8.65 -0.52
N VAL A 140 25.72 -7.72 -1.21
CA VAL A 140 25.52 -6.29 -1.07
C VAL A 140 24.18 -5.84 -1.69
N PHE A 141 23.76 -6.49 -2.79
CA PHE A 141 22.50 -6.20 -3.49
C PHE A 141 21.55 -7.42 -3.51
N PRO A 142 20.97 -7.80 -2.36
CA PRO A 142 20.12 -8.97 -2.30
C PRO A 142 18.84 -8.76 -3.13
N GLU A 143 18.57 -9.67 -4.06
CA GLU A 143 17.31 -9.67 -4.81
C GLU A 143 16.11 -9.86 -3.87
N LYS A 144 15.17 -8.91 -3.90
CA LYS A 144 13.89 -9.02 -3.17
C LYS A 144 12.78 -9.36 -4.14
N THR A 145 12.36 -10.62 -4.18
CA THR A 145 11.25 -11.04 -5.03
C THR A 145 9.89 -10.74 -4.38
N VAL A 146 9.12 -9.84 -4.99
CA VAL A 146 7.74 -9.54 -4.59
C VAL A 146 6.78 -10.08 -5.66
N TRP A 147 5.90 -10.99 -5.25
CA TRP A 147 4.91 -11.59 -6.14
C TRP A 147 3.55 -10.91 -5.97
N SER A 148 2.82 -10.70 -7.06
CA SER A 148 1.48 -10.10 -7.04
C SER A 148 0.65 -10.60 -8.21
N PHE A 149 -0.65 -10.84 -7.96
CA PHE A 149 -1.59 -11.17 -9.04
C PHE A 149 -2.02 -9.89 -9.78
N VAL A 150 -1.76 -9.87 -11.08
CA VAL A 150 -2.20 -8.82 -12.01
C VAL A 150 -3.14 -9.41 -13.05
N ARG A 151 -4.13 -8.63 -13.49
CA ARG A 151 -4.96 -9.01 -14.64
C ARG A 151 -4.16 -8.72 -15.90
N VAL A 152 -4.14 -9.65 -16.84
CA VAL A 152 -3.61 -9.41 -18.19
C VAL A 152 -4.80 -9.17 -19.10
N GLY A 153 -4.85 -8.01 -19.77
CA GLY A 153 -5.90 -7.70 -20.74
C GLY A 153 -5.74 -8.55 -22.00
N GLY A 154 -6.83 -9.16 -22.46
CA GLY A 154 -6.92 -9.67 -23.83
C GLY A 154 -7.17 -8.51 -24.79
N LYS A 155 -6.52 -8.53 -25.95
CA LYS A 155 -6.83 -7.61 -27.06
C LYS A 155 -8.29 -7.71 -27.47
#